data_AF-A0A2T4YW10-F1
#
_entry.id   AF-A0A2T4YW10-F1
#
_cell.length_a   1.000
_cell.length_b   1.000
_cell.length_c   1.000
_cell.angle_alpha   90.00
_cell.angle_beta   90.00
_cell.angle_gamma   90.00
#
_symmetry.space_group_name_H-M   'P 1'
#
loop_
_entity.id
_entity.type
_entity.pdbx_description
1 polymer ?
#
loop_
_entity_poly.entity_id
_entity_poly.type
_entity_poly.pdbx_seq_one_letter_code
_entity_poly.pdbx_strand_id
1 'polypeptide(L)'
;MSDAKTDDRLDSGIARRAVIGALALTTAVALQPGCASADTSSRDTYVDPVKELLLAISGGRLSAYLQRTKGKCPTIAGLEDERGVSLLEKLRGVPLLITPGVYLIRAAQKQMDVLLPQAEKATGGRIGAARFIFAEESGVISLRAALFGPLIGHALHTPSGGSIKPAMSAQQVQDAYDRLVAEGGGTLFFPAGTYRISLILTDRSVRVAGEGMGATVLMPATPDRPVIEAAYRSGSWSTVEIADLSIVGNGQGDGFRAGHMPRQLHDEFSGRTRFRNVRFSGLYKCISRPYGQIGLWLENCIFEGAEYHLHSIGTLVPGEAMHAGNVLARDCYFSGARKAVFLMKSGVTGTGQITFDRCIMELNEGYVFYVDTMNGVDGVPGMLVRSCWNEANGTGKSVTIDRSEIPVYAYFKDASLVRFEDTPLGDLILVNATVETEDCSLDRLTSVKADKSSTLVHRDARGFGGFSPKGVVESVSASYQFGPNRALSFAMPVRRERNHEAGKGFSVLTQEIWHPGAIVRIGIASGERKRLLSPVVVPKDCWMAWACECRHVSGSFAALSILGTGGISAPFMLDHDVMRNVAGLSWCAAMTDVHVELSSSGRKQSVVDVGQVQIVSFERRQDALAYLNSHAFISA
;
A
#
# COMPACT_ATOMS: atom_id res chain seq x y z
N MET A 1 11.67 31.93 -50.35
CA MET A 1 11.62 31.11 -51.57
C MET A 1 12.38 29.83 -51.25
N SER A 2 11.79 28.64 -51.12
CA SER A 2 10.60 28.06 -51.75
C SER A 2 9.72 27.29 -50.76
N ASP A 3 8.41 27.46 -50.94
CA ASP A 3 7.33 26.74 -50.26
C ASP A 3 7.34 25.24 -50.55
N ALA A 4 7.08 24.42 -49.53
CA ALA A 4 6.50 23.10 -49.69
C ALA A 4 5.21 23.05 -48.85
N LYS A 5 4.08 23.31 -49.51
CA LYS A 5 2.74 23.06 -48.97
C LYS A 5 2.49 21.55 -48.99
N THR A 6 2.47 20.91 -47.81
CA THR A 6 1.86 19.59 -47.65
C THR A 6 0.35 19.72 -47.66
N ASP A 7 -0.26 18.96 -48.56
CA ASP A 7 -1.68 18.92 -48.91
C ASP A 7 -2.47 18.18 -47.81
N ASP A 8 -3.27 18.92 -47.04
CA ASP A 8 -4.03 18.45 -45.86
C ASP A 8 -5.39 17.82 -46.23
N ARG A 9 -5.47 17.16 -47.38
CA ARG A 9 -6.68 16.51 -47.88
C ARG A 9 -6.59 14.99 -47.80
N LEU A 10 -6.37 14.48 -46.59
CA LEU A 10 -6.72 13.11 -46.24
C LEU A 10 -8.16 13.08 -45.73
N ASP A 11 -8.96 12.21 -46.33
CA ASP A 11 -10.42 12.18 -46.33
C ASP A 11 -11.02 11.99 -44.92
N SER A 12 -11.22 13.12 -44.22
CA SER A 12 -11.79 13.21 -42.87
C SER A 12 -13.18 12.56 -42.73
N GLY A 13 -13.83 12.18 -43.84
CA GLY A 13 -15.10 11.45 -43.82
C GLY A 13 -14.96 9.99 -43.36
N ILE A 14 -13.86 9.31 -43.67
CA ILE A 14 -13.71 7.86 -43.44
C ILE A 14 -13.34 7.57 -41.98
N ALA A 15 -12.32 8.25 -41.45
CA ALA A 15 -11.93 8.13 -40.04
C ALA A 15 -13.07 8.56 -39.09
N ARG A 16 -13.82 9.60 -39.48
CA ARG A 16 -14.98 10.09 -38.73
C ARG A 16 -16.11 9.06 -38.67
N ARG A 17 -16.38 8.34 -39.75
CA ARG A 17 -17.40 7.26 -39.78
C ARG A 17 -16.98 6.05 -38.95
N ALA A 18 -15.69 5.67 -38.95
CA ALA A 18 -15.18 4.55 -38.16
C ALA A 18 -15.27 4.81 -36.64
N VAL A 19 -14.92 6.02 -36.19
CA VAL A 19 -15.00 6.43 -34.78
C VAL A 19 -16.46 6.52 -34.31
N ILE A 20 -17.36 7.09 -35.12
CA ILE A 20 -18.80 7.15 -34.82
C ILE A 20 -19.38 5.74 -34.71
N GLY A 21 -19.01 4.82 -35.62
CA GLY A 21 -19.45 3.44 -35.59
C GLY A 21 -18.99 2.67 -34.33
N ALA A 22 -17.74 2.88 -33.91
CA ALA A 22 -17.21 2.26 -32.70
C ALA A 22 -17.89 2.79 -31.43
N LEU A 23 -18.06 4.12 -31.31
CA LEU A 23 -18.74 4.74 -30.16
C LEU A 23 -20.22 4.35 -30.06
N ALA A 24 -20.94 4.31 -31.18
CA ALA A 24 -22.33 3.88 -31.20
C ALA A 24 -22.48 2.41 -30.77
N LEU A 25 -21.54 1.54 -31.19
CA LEU A 25 -21.55 0.12 -30.84
C LEU A 25 -21.24 -0.10 -29.34
N THR A 26 -20.24 0.60 -28.78
CA THR A 26 -19.91 0.49 -27.34
C THR A 26 -21.04 1.03 -26.46
N THR A 27 -21.68 2.11 -26.88
CA THR A 27 -22.82 2.72 -26.15
C THR A 27 -24.06 1.84 -26.22
N ALA A 28 -24.35 1.21 -27.37
CA ALA A 28 -25.48 0.29 -27.51
C ALA A 28 -25.31 -0.99 -26.66
N VAL A 29 -24.08 -1.50 -26.52
CA VAL A 29 -23.78 -2.66 -25.67
C VAL A 29 -23.89 -2.31 -24.18
N ALA A 30 -23.50 -1.09 -23.79
CA ALA A 30 -23.53 -0.65 -22.40
C ALA A 30 -24.95 -0.31 -21.86
N LEU A 31 -25.91 -0.02 -22.75
CA LEU A 31 -27.24 0.49 -22.38
C LEU A 31 -28.37 -0.55 -22.35
N GLN A 32 -28.10 -1.84 -22.57
CA GLN A 32 -29.17 -2.85 -22.54
C GLN A 32 -29.37 -3.49 -21.15
N PRO A 33 -30.56 -3.35 -20.53
CA PRO A 33 -30.95 -4.14 -19.37
C PRO A 33 -31.37 -5.54 -19.86
N GLY A 34 -30.64 -6.59 -19.46
CA GLY A 34 -31.08 -7.98 -19.67
C GLY A 34 -30.02 -8.99 -20.14
N CYS A 35 -28.82 -8.56 -20.56
CA CYS A 35 -27.76 -9.51 -20.95
C CYS A 35 -27.03 -10.16 -19.75
N ALA A 36 -27.39 -9.83 -18.51
CA ALA A 36 -26.72 -10.31 -17.29
C ALA A 36 -27.46 -11.44 -16.55
N SER A 37 -28.57 -11.99 -17.09
CA SER A 37 -29.24 -13.15 -16.50
C SER A 37 -29.12 -14.38 -17.40
N ALA A 38 -28.00 -15.09 -17.28
CA ALA A 38 -27.91 -16.49 -17.68
C ALA A 38 -27.25 -17.28 -16.54
N ASP A 39 -27.92 -18.38 -16.19
CA ASP A 39 -27.63 -19.40 -15.19
C ASP A 39 -26.13 -19.71 -14.97
N THR A 40 -25.65 -19.54 -13.73
CA THR A 40 -24.24 -19.68 -13.32
C THR A 40 -23.85 -21.10 -12.89
N SER A 41 -24.48 -22.14 -13.45
CA SER A 41 -24.24 -23.53 -13.02
C SER A 41 -23.15 -24.29 -13.79
N SER A 42 -22.46 -23.69 -14.78
CA SER A 42 -21.27 -24.30 -15.39
C SER A 42 -20.02 -23.44 -15.21
N ARG A 43 -18.95 -24.07 -14.74
CA ARG A 43 -17.71 -23.45 -14.23
C ARG A 43 -16.68 -23.15 -15.34
N ASP A 44 -17.12 -22.87 -16.56
CA ASP A 44 -16.24 -22.61 -17.70
C ASP A 44 -16.40 -21.17 -18.22
N THR A 45 -15.37 -20.36 -17.93
CA THR A 45 -14.99 -19.07 -18.53
C THR A 45 -16.12 -18.13 -18.98
N TYR A 46 -16.58 -17.26 -18.08
CA TYR A 46 -17.24 -16.01 -18.46
C TYR A 46 -16.20 -15.07 -19.06
N VAL A 47 -16.27 -14.85 -20.38
CA VAL A 47 -15.41 -13.90 -21.09
C VAL A 47 -16.22 -12.64 -21.39
N ASP A 48 -15.77 -11.50 -20.86
CA ASP A 48 -16.38 -10.19 -21.07
C ASP A 48 -16.40 -9.83 -22.57
N PRO A 49 -17.60 -9.74 -23.21
CA PRO A 49 -17.73 -9.46 -24.64
C PRO A 49 -17.16 -8.09 -25.04
N VAL A 50 -17.17 -7.11 -24.13
CA VAL A 50 -16.63 -5.77 -24.36
C VAL A 50 -15.12 -5.83 -24.45
N LYS A 51 -14.48 -6.62 -23.57
CA LYS A 51 -13.03 -6.82 -23.57
C LYS A 51 -12.55 -7.52 -24.84
N GLU A 52 -13.23 -8.57 -25.31
CA GLU A 52 -12.88 -9.23 -26.57
C GLU A 52 -13.03 -8.33 -27.79
N LEU A 53 -14.09 -7.51 -27.83
CA LEU A 53 -14.30 -6.56 -28.92
C LEU A 53 -13.19 -5.51 -28.97
N LEU A 54 -12.78 -4.97 -27.82
CA LEU A 54 -11.68 -4.01 -27.72
C LEU A 54 -10.32 -4.64 -28.11
N LEU A 55 -10.09 -5.90 -27.73
CA LEU A 55 -8.90 -6.66 -28.17
C LEU A 55 -8.92 -6.95 -29.68
N ALA A 56 -10.08 -7.24 -30.25
CA ALA A 56 -10.23 -7.46 -31.68
C ALA A 56 -10.02 -6.18 -32.50
N ILE A 57 -10.45 -5.02 -31.97
CA ILE A 57 -10.21 -3.71 -32.59
C ILE A 57 -8.72 -3.35 -32.52
N SER A 58 -8.09 -3.45 -31.35
CA SER A 58 -6.67 -3.12 -31.17
C SER A 58 -5.73 -4.07 -31.94
N GLY A 59 -6.11 -5.33 -32.11
CA GLY A 59 -5.34 -6.32 -32.88
C GLY A 59 -5.62 -6.36 -34.38
N GLY A 60 -6.48 -5.49 -34.93
CA GLY A 60 -6.86 -5.51 -36.35
C GLY A 60 -7.67 -6.76 -36.77
N ARG A 61 -8.29 -7.46 -35.81
CA ARG A 61 -9.01 -8.72 -35.99
C ARG A 61 -10.53 -8.55 -35.98
N LEU A 62 -11.03 -7.33 -36.10
CA LEU A 62 -12.46 -7.00 -36.01
C LEU A 62 -13.33 -7.83 -36.98
N SER A 63 -12.88 -8.01 -38.22
CA SER A 63 -13.63 -8.83 -39.20
C SER A 63 -13.74 -10.30 -38.78
N ALA A 64 -12.69 -10.86 -38.17
CA ALA A 64 -12.69 -12.25 -37.70
C ALA A 64 -13.53 -12.44 -36.44
N TYR A 65 -13.57 -11.43 -35.57
CA TYR A 65 -14.45 -11.39 -34.39
C TYR A 65 -15.92 -11.34 -34.82
N LEU A 66 -16.28 -10.41 -35.72
CA LEU A 66 -17.65 -10.26 -36.22
C LEU A 66 -18.15 -11.50 -36.99
N GLN A 67 -17.28 -12.20 -37.72
CA GLN A 67 -17.65 -13.48 -38.34
C GLN A 67 -17.89 -14.59 -37.30
N ARG A 68 -17.11 -14.63 -36.21
CA ARG A 68 -17.27 -15.62 -35.14
C ARG A 68 -18.51 -15.41 -34.29
N THR A 69 -18.95 -14.17 -34.13
CA THR A 69 -20.16 -13.81 -33.36
C THR A 69 -21.43 -13.81 -34.21
N LYS A 70 -21.30 -13.93 -35.54
CA LYS A 70 -22.43 -14.04 -36.49
C LYS A 70 -23.21 -15.32 -36.20
N GLY A 71 -24.37 -15.17 -35.55
CA GLY A 71 -25.24 -16.27 -35.11
C GLY A 71 -25.42 -16.38 -33.59
N LYS A 72 -24.57 -15.70 -32.79
CA LYS A 72 -24.67 -15.67 -31.32
C LYS A 72 -25.31 -14.39 -30.78
N CYS A 73 -25.45 -13.36 -31.62
CA CYS A 73 -26.07 -12.09 -31.26
C CYS A 73 -26.90 -11.56 -32.46
N PRO A 74 -28.24 -11.77 -32.49
CA PRO A 74 -29.08 -11.40 -33.63
C PRO A 74 -29.09 -9.89 -33.94
N THR A 75 -28.79 -9.06 -32.94
CA THR A 75 -28.97 -7.60 -32.98
C THR A 75 -27.91 -6.87 -33.81
N ILE A 76 -26.71 -7.44 -33.98
CA ILE A 76 -25.64 -6.81 -34.79
C ILE A 76 -25.94 -6.94 -36.29
N ALA A 77 -26.71 -7.95 -36.70
CA ALA A 77 -27.06 -8.17 -38.09
C ALA A 77 -28.16 -7.22 -38.62
N GLY A 78 -28.89 -6.52 -37.75
CA GLY A 78 -30.03 -5.66 -38.11
C GLY A 78 -29.76 -4.16 -38.14
N LEU A 79 -28.51 -3.71 -37.99
CA LEU A 79 -28.17 -2.28 -38.07
C LEU A 79 -28.02 -1.86 -39.54
N GLU A 80 -29.14 -1.38 -40.11
CA GLU A 80 -29.22 -0.73 -41.41
C GLU A 80 -29.28 0.79 -41.24
N ASP A 81 -28.76 1.56 -42.19
CA ASP A 81 -29.03 3.00 -42.23
C ASP A 81 -30.43 3.29 -42.80
N GLU A 82 -30.81 4.56 -42.86
CA GLU A 82 -32.09 5.03 -43.43
C GLU A 82 -32.32 4.61 -44.89
N ARG A 83 -31.33 3.98 -45.54
CA ARG A 83 -31.37 3.47 -46.92
C ARG A 83 -31.24 1.95 -47.01
N GLY A 84 -31.32 1.22 -45.89
CA GLY A 84 -31.32 -0.24 -45.87
C GLY A 84 -29.94 -0.89 -46.08
N VAL A 85 -28.84 -0.13 -45.96
CA VAL A 85 -27.48 -0.69 -46.17
C VAL A 85 -26.89 -1.15 -44.85
N SER A 86 -26.53 -2.45 -44.77
CA SER A 86 -25.97 -3.03 -43.55
C SER A 86 -24.63 -2.38 -43.18
N LEU A 87 -24.43 -2.12 -41.88
CA LEU A 87 -23.19 -1.55 -41.35
C LEU A 87 -21.93 -2.35 -41.76
N LEU A 88 -22.08 -3.67 -41.97
CA LEU A 88 -21.03 -4.59 -42.40
C LEU A 88 -20.55 -4.33 -43.84
N GLU A 89 -21.43 -3.90 -44.75
CA GLU A 89 -21.03 -3.57 -46.13
C GLU A 89 -20.25 -2.25 -46.20
N LYS A 90 -20.55 -1.29 -45.34
CA LYS A 90 -19.82 0.00 -45.29
C LYS A 90 -18.41 -0.11 -44.72
N LEU A 91 -18.14 -1.17 -43.96
CA LEU A 91 -16.82 -1.42 -43.36
C LEU A 91 -15.91 -2.24 -44.30
N ARG A 92 -16.43 -2.80 -45.40
CA ARG A 92 -15.61 -3.44 -46.44
C ARG A 92 -14.86 -2.35 -47.23
N GLY A 93 -13.54 -2.34 -47.11
CA GLY A 93 -12.66 -1.48 -47.93
C GLY A 93 -12.12 -0.22 -47.24
N VAL A 94 -12.29 -0.07 -45.92
CA VAL A 94 -11.66 1.04 -45.17
C VAL A 94 -10.23 0.65 -44.75
N PRO A 95 -9.16 1.25 -45.31
CA PRO A 95 -7.80 1.05 -44.82
C PRO A 95 -7.63 1.75 -43.48
N LEU A 96 -7.30 0.99 -42.43
CA LEU A 96 -6.96 1.52 -41.11
C LEU A 96 -5.52 2.05 -41.13
N LEU A 97 -5.34 3.33 -41.46
CA LEU A 97 -4.08 4.04 -41.26
C LEU A 97 -3.95 4.44 -39.79
N ILE A 98 -2.96 3.86 -39.11
CA ILE A 98 -2.61 4.15 -37.72
C ILE A 98 -2.13 5.60 -37.65
N THR A 99 -3.00 6.49 -37.18
CA THR A 99 -2.68 7.90 -36.93
C THR A 99 -2.29 8.05 -35.45
N PRO A 100 -1.29 8.87 -35.07
CA PRO A 100 -0.83 8.96 -33.68
C PRO A 100 -1.96 9.35 -32.72
N GLY A 101 -2.09 8.63 -31.59
CA GLY A 101 -3.21 8.72 -30.65
C GLY A 101 -3.53 10.13 -30.13
N VAL A 102 -2.58 11.05 -30.20
CA VAL A 102 -2.74 12.46 -29.80
C VAL A 102 -3.76 13.22 -30.68
N TYR A 103 -3.87 12.89 -31.97
CA TYR A 103 -4.85 13.54 -32.86
C TYR A 103 -6.29 13.09 -32.60
N LEU A 104 -6.47 11.81 -32.27
CA LEU A 104 -7.77 11.24 -31.90
C LEU A 104 -8.33 11.84 -30.61
N ILE A 105 -7.46 12.07 -29.62
CA ILE A 105 -7.84 12.69 -28.33
C ILE A 105 -8.33 14.12 -28.55
N ARG A 106 -7.61 14.93 -29.33
CA ARG A 106 -8.01 16.34 -29.60
C ARG A 106 -9.31 16.44 -30.41
N ALA A 107 -9.52 15.52 -31.37
CA ALA A 107 -10.75 15.49 -32.14
C ALA A 107 -11.95 15.05 -31.29
N ALA A 108 -11.80 14.05 -30.43
CA ALA A 108 -12.84 13.58 -29.52
C ALA A 108 -13.22 14.64 -28.48
N GLN A 109 -12.23 15.32 -27.89
CA GLN A 109 -12.45 16.41 -26.94
C GLN A 109 -13.24 17.56 -27.58
N LYS A 110 -12.80 18.02 -28.77
CA LYS A 110 -13.44 19.13 -29.48
C LYS A 110 -14.89 18.83 -29.86
N GLN A 111 -15.23 17.56 -30.09
CA GLN A 111 -16.59 17.17 -30.46
C GLN A 111 -17.48 16.96 -29.23
N MET A 112 -16.92 16.50 -28.11
CA MET A 112 -17.59 16.49 -26.81
C MET A 112 -17.96 17.90 -26.36
N ASP A 113 -17.09 18.89 -26.57
CA ASP A 113 -17.35 20.30 -26.23
C ASP A 113 -18.54 20.89 -27.00
N VAL A 114 -18.87 20.34 -28.18
CA VAL A 114 -20.02 20.76 -29.00
C VAL A 114 -21.30 20.01 -28.64
N LEU A 115 -21.21 18.71 -28.33
CA LEU A 115 -22.36 17.86 -28.08
C LEU A 115 -22.88 17.97 -26.64
N LEU A 116 -22.01 18.24 -25.65
CA LEU A 116 -22.39 18.29 -24.25
C LEU A 116 -23.43 19.39 -23.95
N PRO A 117 -23.29 20.64 -24.45
CA PRO A 117 -24.32 21.67 -24.24
C PRO A 117 -25.65 21.35 -24.93
N GLN A 118 -25.62 20.62 -26.04
CA GLN A 118 -26.84 20.20 -26.76
C GLN A 118 -27.58 19.10 -26.00
N ALA A 119 -26.85 18.15 -25.42
CA ALA A 119 -27.40 17.09 -24.59
C ALA A 119 -27.96 17.63 -23.26
N GLU A 120 -27.29 18.59 -22.62
CA GLU A 120 -27.79 19.28 -21.42
C GLU A 120 -29.10 20.02 -21.70
N LYS A 121 -29.17 20.71 -22.84
CA LYS A 121 -30.40 21.41 -23.28
C LYS A 121 -31.53 20.44 -23.60
N ALA A 122 -31.25 19.31 -24.27
CA ALA A 122 -32.26 18.30 -24.62
C ALA A 122 -32.80 17.54 -23.40
N THR A 123 -32.03 17.44 -22.32
CA THR A 123 -32.39 16.71 -21.10
C THR A 123 -32.87 17.59 -19.96
N GLY A 124 -33.01 18.91 -20.18
CA GLY A 124 -33.41 19.86 -19.14
C GLY A 124 -32.43 19.92 -17.96
N GLY A 125 -31.13 19.78 -18.23
CA GLY A 125 -30.07 19.83 -17.22
C GLY A 125 -29.93 18.56 -16.36
N ARG A 126 -30.53 17.43 -16.76
CA ARG A 126 -30.48 16.17 -15.98
C ARG A 126 -29.22 15.33 -16.17
N ILE A 127 -28.39 15.66 -17.16
CA ILE A 127 -27.06 15.06 -17.30
C ILE A 127 -26.08 15.96 -16.54
N GLY A 128 -25.68 15.56 -15.34
CA GLY A 128 -24.58 16.23 -14.62
C GLY A 128 -23.28 16.11 -15.42
N ALA A 129 -22.46 17.16 -15.40
CA ALA A 129 -21.23 17.29 -16.20
C ALA A 129 -20.31 16.06 -16.06
N ALA A 130 -20.35 15.14 -17.03
CA ALA A 130 -19.38 14.08 -17.14
C ALA A 130 -18.10 14.64 -17.77
N ARG A 131 -17.02 14.76 -16.98
CA ARG A 131 -15.69 15.02 -17.54
C ARG A 131 -15.04 13.67 -17.87
N PHE A 132 -14.85 13.43 -19.15
CA PHE A 132 -14.03 12.32 -19.62
C PHE A 132 -12.56 12.69 -19.46
N ILE A 133 -11.82 11.91 -18.67
CA ILE A 133 -10.39 12.08 -18.51
C ILE A 133 -9.72 10.95 -19.29
N PHE A 134 -8.92 11.33 -20.29
CA PHE A 134 -8.04 10.41 -21.00
C PHE A 134 -6.73 10.32 -20.21
N ALA A 135 -6.44 9.14 -19.65
CA ALA A 135 -5.16 8.86 -19.01
C ALA A 135 -4.38 7.84 -19.87
N GLU A 136 -3.09 8.11 -20.05
CA GLU A 136 -2.16 7.21 -20.70
C GLU A 136 -1.43 6.42 -19.62
N GLU A 137 -1.89 5.19 -19.36
CA GLU A 137 -1.20 4.25 -18.47
C GLU A 137 -0.65 3.12 -19.35
N SER A 138 0.68 2.95 -19.37
CA SER A 138 1.33 1.75 -19.94
C SER A 138 1.01 1.48 -21.43
N GLY A 139 0.88 2.53 -22.25
CA GLY A 139 0.59 2.40 -23.68
C GLY A 139 -0.84 1.94 -24.02
N VAL A 140 -1.75 1.92 -23.04
CA VAL A 140 -3.17 1.62 -23.21
C VAL A 140 -3.98 2.84 -22.79
N ILE A 141 -4.76 3.40 -23.72
CA ILE A 141 -5.68 4.50 -23.42
C ILE A 141 -6.90 3.92 -22.71
N SER A 142 -7.08 4.27 -21.43
CA SER A 142 -8.28 3.91 -20.67
C SER A 142 -9.25 5.10 -20.64
N LEU A 143 -10.50 4.87 -21.06
CA LEU A 143 -11.56 5.87 -20.92
C LEU A 143 -12.18 5.72 -19.54
N ARG A 144 -11.90 6.66 -18.63
CA ARG A 144 -12.59 6.72 -17.32
C ARG A 144 -13.58 7.88 -17.34
N ALA A 145 -14.86 7.54 -17.18
CA ALA A 145 -15.88 8.54 -16.89
C ALA A 145 -15.74 8.92 -15.41
N ALA A 146 -15.25 10.12 -15.13
CA ALA A 146 -15.22 10.66 -13.78
C ALA A 146 -16.48 11.52 -13.59
N LEU A 147 -17.44 10.98 -12.84
CA LEU A 147 -18.60 11.73 -12.35
C LEU A 147 -18.14 12.66 -11.21
N PHE A 148 -17.63 13.84 -11.59
CA PHE A 148 -17.39 14.93 -10.64
C PHE A 148 -18.62 15.86 -10.63
N GLY A 149 -19.69 15.39 -10.00
CA GLY A 149 -20.73 16.29 -9.51
C GLY A 149 -20.37 16.77 -8.09
N PRO A 150 -20.85 17.93 -7.63
CA PRO A 150 -21.01 18.11 -6.19
C PRO A 150 -21.86 16.93 -5.70
N LEU A 151 -21.40 16.26 -4.64
CA LEU A 151 -22.17 15.29 -3.88
C LEU A 151 -23.37 16.03 -3.27
N ILE A 152 -24.39 16.33 -4.09
CA ILE A 152 -25.74 16.50 -3.61
C ILE A 152 -26.08 15.12 -3.08
N GLY A 153 -26.09 15.01 -1.75
CA GLY A 153 -26.47 13.80 -1.06
C GLY A 153 -27.73 13.26 -1.71
N HIS A 154 -27.59 12.12 -2.39
CA HIS A 154 -28.73 11.29 -2.67
C HIS A 154 -29.26 10.90 -1.28
N ALA A 155 -30.22 11.68 -0.80
CA ALA A 155 -31.16 11.25 0.21
C ALA A 155 -31.79 9.98 -0.33
N LEU A 156 -31.18 8.85 0.02
CA LEU A 156 -31.84 7.56 0.01
C LEU A 156 -33.00 7.71 0.99
N HIS A 157 -34.14 8.15 0.47
CA HIS A 157 -35.41 7.97 1.14
C HIS A 157 -35.67 6.47 1.20
N THR A 158 -35.13 5.82 2.22
CA THR A 158 -35.61 4.52 2.68
C THR A 158 -36.94 4.72 3.43
N PRO A 159 -37.89 3.77 3.36
CA PRO A 159 -39.29 4.01 3.73
C PRO A 159 -39.61 4.17 5.24
N SER A 160 -38.61 4.24 6.13
CA SER A 160 -38.78 4.48 7.57
C SER A 160 -37.54 5.14 8.19
N GLY A 161 -37.02 6.21 7.58
CA GLY A 161 -35.88 6.94 8.13
C GLY A 161 -36.24 7.78 9.37
N GLY A 162 -35.68 7.44 10.53
CA GLY A 162 -35.70 8.33 11.70
C GLY A 162 -34.71 9.47 11.49
N SER A 163 -35.20 10.67 11.16
CA SER A 163 -34.37 11.88 11.08
C SER A 163 -34.23 12.50 12.47
N ILE A 164 -33.00 12.62 12.96
CA ILE A 164 -32.67 13.30 14.21
C ILE A 164 -32.66 14.81 13.97
N LYS A 165 -33.18 15.61 14.92
CA LYS A 165 -33.07 17.09 14.87
C LYS A 165 -31.91 17.56 15.76
N PRO A 166 -31.16 18.61 15.36
CA PRO A 166 -30.26 19.31 16.28
C PRO A 166 -31.01 19.70 17.56
N ALA A 167 -30.36 19.60 18.72
CA ALA A 167 -30.93 19.79 20.07
C ALA A 167 -31.75 18.62 20.67
N MET A 168 -31.85 17.47 20.00
CA MET A 168 -32.34 16.25 20.67
C MET A 168 -31.41 15.86 21.82
N SER A 169 -32.00 15.45 22.96
CA SER A 169 -31.25 14.91 24.08
C SER A 169 -30.64 13.55 23.73
N ALA A 170 -29.61 13.13 24.45
CA ALA A 170 -29.01 11.80 24.28
C ALA A 170 -30.06 10.68 24.38
N GLN A 171 -31.03 10.80 25.29
CA GLN A 171 -32.13 9.84 25.42
C GLN A 171 -33.03 9.83 24.18
N GLN A 172 -33.41 10.99 23.64
CA GLN A 172 -34.25 11.05 22.45
C GLN A 172 -33.57 10.43 21.22
N VAL A 173 -32.24 10.55 21.12
CA VAL A 173 -31.46 9.88 20.07
C VAL A 173 -31.46 8.37 20.26
N GLN A 174 -31.31 7.88 21.50
CA GLN A 174 -31.42 6.46 21.81
C GLN A 174 -32.82 5.91 21.50
N ASP A 175 -33.89 6.61 21.90
CA ASP A 175 -35.27 6.19 21.63
C ASP A 175 -35.56 6.09 20.12
N ALA A 176 -34.94 6.96 19.31
CA ALA A 176 -35.04 6.90 17.85
C ALA A 176 -34.30 5.69 17.27
N TYR A 177 -33.12 5.36 17.82
CA TYR A 177 -32.38 4.15 17.46
C TYR A 177 -33.18 2.89 17.82
N ASP A 178 -33.67 2.79 19.06
CA ASP A 178 -34.40 1.61 19.56
C ASP A 178 -35.68 1.36 18.76
N ARG A 179 -36.35 2.43 18.30
CA ARG A 179 -37.50 2.32 17.39
C ARG A 179 -37.11 1.69 16.06
N LEU A 180 -36.02 2.12 15.43
CA LEU A 180 -35.55 1.52 14.18
C LEU A 180 -35.20 0.04 14.36
N VAL A 181 -34.61 -0.33 15.50
CA VAL A 181 -34.36 -1.74 15.83
C VAL A 181 -35.68 -2.52 15.91
N ALA A 182 -36.69 -1.99 16.60
CA ALA A 182 -38.01 -2.61 16.71
C ALA A 182 -38.73 -2.73 15.36
N GLU A 183 -38.46 -1.83 14.42
CA GLU A 183 -38.96 -1.84 13.04
C GLU A 183 -38.16 -2.77 12.10
N GLY A 184 -37.14 -3.46 12.61
CA GLY A 184 -36.34 -4.44 11.86
C GLY A 184 -35.10 -3.86 11.16
N GLY A 185 -34.73 -2.62 11.49
CA GLY A 185 -33.53 -1.95 10.99
C GLY A 185 -33.81 -0.62 10.30
N GLY A 186 -32.79 -0.07 9.65
CA GLY A 186 -32.91 1.18 8.89
C GLY A 186 -31.65 2.03 8.98
N THR A 187 -31.83 3.34 8.82
CA THR A 187 -30.76 4.32 8.98
C THR A 187 -31.17 5.38 9.99
N LEU A 188 -30.38 5.52 11.04
CA LEU A 188 -30.42 6.65 11.96
C LEU A 188 -29.63 7.80 11.34
N PHE A 189 -30.34 8.78 10.80
CA PHE A 189 -29.73 9.89 10.06
C PHE A 189 -29.60 11.14 10.93
N PHE A 190 -28.39 11.67 11.00
CA PHE A 190 -28.03 12.92 11.66
C PHE A 190 -27.78 14.01 10.60
N PRO A 191 -28.68 15.00 10.43
CA PRO A 191 -28.40 16.14 9.58
C PRO A 191 -27.22 16.97 10.11
N ALA A 192 -26.83 18.00 9.37
CA ALA A 192 -25.80 18.93 9.80
C ALA A 192 -26.14 19.53 11.17
N GLY A 193 -25.15 19.58 12.05
CA GLY A 193 -25.32 20.04 13.42
C GLY A 193 -24.34 19.38 14.39
N THR A 194 -24.37 19.86 15.64
CA THR A 194 -23.59 19.29 16.74
C THR A 194 -24.50 18.61 17.75
N TYR A 195 -24.19 17.36 18.08
CA TYR A 195 -25.02 16.49 18.91
C TYR A 195 -24.20 15.98 20.09
N ARG A 196 -24.68 16.20 21.31
CA ARG A 196 -24.08 15.65 22.53
C ARG A 196 -24.80 14.36 22.91
N ILE A 197 -24.19 13.22 22.62
CA ILE A 197 -24.84 11.91 22.71
C ILE A 197 -23.94 10.88 23.40
N SER A 198 -24.58 9.80 23.85
CA SER A 198 -23.95 8.54 24.21
C SER A 198 -24.83 7.43 23.67
N LEU A 199 -24.68 7.12 22.38
CA LEU A 199 -25.53 6.19 21.65
C LEU A 199 -25.05 4.75 21.89
N ILE A 200 -25.96 3.86 22.29
CA ILE A 200 -25.70 2.44 22.48
C ILE A 200 -26.32 1.66 21.32
N LEU A 201 -25.47 1.00 20.54
CA LEU A 201 -25.87 0.16 19.41
C LEU A 201 -26.10 -1.28 19.90
N THR A 202 -27.36 -1.65 20.12
CA THR A 202 -27.73 -2.98 20.61
C THR A 202 -27.95 -4.01 19.49
N ASP A 203 -28.20 -3.55 18.26
CA ASP A 203 -28.48 -4.38 17.08
C ASP A 203 -27.71 -3.92 15.84
N ARG A 204 -27.45 -4.84 14.91
CA ARG A 204 -26.68 -4.59 13.69
C ARG A 204 -27.50 -4.21 12.45
N SER A 205 -28.82 -4.15 12.57
CA SER A 205 -29.75 -3.82 11.49
C SER A 205 -29.87 -2.31 11.23
N VAL A 206 -29.39 -1.48 12.15
CA VAL A 206 -29.46 -0.01 12.04
C VAL A 206 -28.10 0.57 11.67
N ARG A 207 -28.06 1.31 10.56
CA ARG A 207 -26.90 2.11 10.13
C ARG A 207 -26.94 3.48 10.78
N VAL A 208 -25.76 4.07 11.02
CA VAL A 208 -25.64 5.45 11.50
C VAL A 208 -25.01 6.29 10.40
N ALA A 209 -25.68 7.37 9.99
CA ALA A 209 -25.20 8.23 8.91
C ALA A 209 -25.33 9.70 9.28
N GLY A 210 -24.34 10.51 8.90
CA GLY A 210 -24.42 11.96 8.92
C GLY A 210 -24.63 12.57 7.53
N GLU A 211 -24.73 13.90 7.48
CA GLU A 211 -24.78 14.67 6.23
C GLU A 211 -23.40 14.90 5.61
N GLY A 212 -22.32 14.64 6.36
CA GLY A 212 -20.96 14.76 5.91
C GLY A 212 -19.97 14.97 7.05
N MET A 213 -18.71 14.61 6.81
CA MET A 213 -17.60 14.90 7.70
C MET A 213 -17.49 16.42 7.93
N GLY A 214 -17.47 16.86 9.19
CA GLY A 214 -17.48 18.27 9.58
C GLY A 214 -18.85 18.96 9.57
N ALA A 215 -19.82 18.45 8.80
CA ALA A 215 -21.19 18.95 8.81
C ALA A 215 -21.98 18.37 10.00
N THR A 216 -21.88 17.05 10.20
CA THR A 216 -22.47 16.34 11.34
C THR A 216 -21.39 16.03 12.37
N VAL A 217 -21.52 16.59 13.58
CA VAL A 217 -20.55 16.44 14.66
C VAL A 217 -21.21 15.77 15.86
N LEU A 218 -20.72 14.59 16.22
CA LEU A 218 -21.11 13.86 17.42
C LEU A 218 -20.07 14.09 18.50
N MET A 219 -20.52 14.50 19.68
CA MET A 219 -19.71 14.76 20.86
C MET A 219 -20.20 13.90 22.02
N PRO A 220 -19.33 13.57 22.98
CA PRO A 220 -19.76 12.83 24.17
C PRO A 220 -20.77 13.66 24.97
N ALA A 221 -21.87 13.03 25.39
CA ALA A 221 -22.82 13.64 26.32
C ALA A 221 -22.16 13.90 27.68
N THR A 222 -21.26 13.01 28.11
CA THR A 222 -20.43 13.15 29.31
C THR A 222 -18.99 12.69 29.03
N PRO A 223 -17.96 13.33 29.63
CA PRO A 223 -16.55 13.02 29.30
C PRO A 223 -16.09 11.60 29.63
N ASP A 224 -16.80 10.90 30.50
CA ASP A 224 -16.51 9.54 30.98
C ASP A 224 -17.13 8.43 30.13
N ARG A 225 -18.01 8.78 29.18
CA ARG A 225 -18.72 7.83 28.32
C ARG A 225 -18.25 7.93 26.87
N PRO A 226 -18.28 6.82 26.11
CA PRO A 226 -18.04 6.89 24.69
C PRO A 226 -19.14 7.68 23.98
N VAL A 227 -18.82 8.26 22.82
CA VAL A 227 -19.83 8.89 21.96
C VAL A 227 -20.77 7.81 21.40
N ILE A 228 -20.19 6.70 20.95
CA ILE A 228 -20.92 5.52 20.47
C ILE A 228 -20.36 4.26 21.15
N GLU A 229 -21.24 3.44 21.71
CA GLU A 229 -20.92 2.13 22.26
C GLU A 229 -21.61 1.04 21.45
N ALA A 230 -20.88 0.04 20.97
CA ALA A 230 -21.46 -1.17 20.40
C ALA A 230 -21.67 -2.22 21.49
N ALA A 231 -22.90 -2.69 21.63
CA ALA A 231 -23.36 -3.62 22.67
C ALA A 231 -23.95 -4.91 22.07
N TYR A 232 -23.39 -5.37 20.94
CA TYR A 232 -23.93 -6.52 20.22
C TYR A 232 -23.67 -7.82 20.97
N ARG A 233 -24.73 -8.63 21.14
CA ARG A 233 -24.65 -9.91 21.87
C ARG A 233 -24.54 -11.14 21.00
N SER A 234 -24.81 -11.03 19.70
CA SER A 234 -24.77 -12.17 18.78
C SER A 234 -23.42 -12.28 18.09
N GLY A 235 -22.93 -13.51 17.93
CA GLY A 235 -21.78 -13.85 17.10
C GLY A 235 -22.05 -13.80 15.58
N SER A 236 -23.06 -13.03 15.12
CA SER A 236 -23.43 -12.87 13.70
C SER A 236 -22.45 -11.98 12.94
N TRP A 237 -21.98 -12.41 11.75
CA TRP A 237 -20.99 -11.68 10.94
C TRP A 237 -21.55 -10.45 10.22
N SER A 238 -22.83 -10.12 10.44
CA SER A 238 -23.40 -8.84 10.05
C SER A 238 -22.55 -7.69 10.58
N THR A 239 -22.47 -6.61 9.81
CA THR A 239 -21.66 -5.43 10.10
C THR A 239 -22.55 -4.21 10.19
N VAL A 240 -22.32 -3.34 11.17
CA VAL A 240 -22.92 -2.00 11.20
C VAL A 240 -22.04 -1.03 10.45
N GLU A 241 -22.66 -0.18 9.62
CA GLU A 241 -21.98 0.95 8.99
C GLU A 241 -22.25 2.23 9.79
N ILE A 242 -21.18 2.96 10.08
CA ILE A 242 -21.18 4.33 10.60
C ILE A 242 -20.48 5.21 9.56
N ALA A 243 -21.18 6.18 8.99
CA ALA A 243 -20.68 6.94 7.85
C ALA A 243 -20.96 8.44 7.88
N ASP A 244 -20.12 9.17 7.14
CA ASP A 244 -20.37 10.56 6.72
C ASP A 244 -20.57 11.54 7.89
N LEU A 245 -19.72 11.46 8.92
CA LEU A 245 -19.82 12.29 10.13
C LEU A 245 -18.48 12.52 10.83
N SER A 246 -18.47 13.33 11.88
CA SER A 246 -17.31 13.54 12.75
C SER A 246 -17.63 13.16 14.19
N ILE A 247 -16.71 12.49 14.87
CA ILE A 247 -16.75 12.14 16.28
C ILE A 247 -15.64 12.92 16.98
N VAL A 248 -16.03 13.87 17.84
CA VAL A 248 -15.11 14.87 18.40
C VAL A 248 -15.17 14.84 19.93
N GLY A 249 -14.01 14.75 20.55
CA GLY A 249 -13.85 14.86 22.01
C GLY A 249 -13.23 16.18 22.45
N ASN A 250 -12.95 16.27 23.75
CA ASN A 250 -12.26 17.39 24.40
C ASN A 250 -10.94 16.95 25.09
N GLY A 251 -10.28 15.94 24.52
CA GLY A 251 -9.11 15.26 25.07
C GLY A 251 -9.44 14.12 26.03
N GLN A 252 -10.73 13.82 26.24
CA GLN A 252 -11.23 12.77 27.13
C GLN A 252 -12.23 11.87 26.40
N GLY A 253 -12.52 10.71 27.00
CA GLY A 253 -13.50 9.75 26.50
C GLY A 253 -13.07 9.00 25.25
N ASP A 254 -13.79 7.93 24.94
CA ASP A 254 -13.60 7.13 23.74
C ASP A 254 -14.56 7.64 22.63
N GLY A 255 -14.13 7.66 21.37
CA GLY A 255 -15.02 8.00 20.26
C GLY A 255 -16.04 6.88 20.02
N PHE A 256 -15.50 5.69 19.73
CA PHE A 256 -16.24 4.46 19.64
C PHE A 256 -15.66 3.40 20.59
N ARG A 257 -16.54 2.68 21.28
CA ARG A 257 -16.16 1.54 22.12
C ARG A 257 -16.93 0.28 21.71
N ALA A 258 -16.22 -0.82 21.48
CA ALA A 258 -16.83 -2.14 21.31
C ALA A 258 -16.96 -2.83 22.67
N GLY A 259 -18.17 -3.06 23.14
CA GLY A 259 -18.47 -3.66 24.44
C GLY A 259 -18.55 -2.64 25.59
N HIS A 260 -18.84 -3.15 26.78
CA HIS A 260 -19.11 -2.34 27.97
C HIS A 260 -17.85 -2.16 28.82
N MET A 261 -17.87 -1.21 29.75
CA MET A 261 -16.87 -1.12 30.83
C MET A 261 -17.61 -0.98 32.16
N PRO A 262 -17.53 -1.96 33.08
CA PRO A 262 -16.79 -3.23 32.99
C PRO A 262 -17.37 -4.20 31.95
N ARG A 263 -16.57 -5.21 31.57
CA ARG A 263 -16.94 -6.26 30.62
C ARG A 263 -18.25 -6.94 30.99
N GLN A 264 -19.09 -7.19 30.00
CA GLN A 264 -20.27 -8.05 30.10
C GLN A 264 -20.13 -9.28 29.19
N LEU A 265 -20.93 -10.32 29.48
CA LEU A 265 -20.96 -11.54 28.68
C LEU A 265 -21.28 -11.20 27.20
N HIS A 266 -20.54 -11.79 26.27
CA HIS A 266 -20.68 -11.58 24.82
C HIS A 266 -20.17 -10.25 24.25
N ASP A 267 -19.51 -9.40 25.05
CA ASP A 267 -18.89 -8.17 24.55
C ASP A 267 -17.81 -8.42 23.49
N GLU A 268 -17.24 -9.63 23.42
CA GLU A 268 -16.30 -10.05 22.39
C GLU A 268 -16.88 -9.99 20.96
N PHE A 269 -18.20 -9.99 20.81
CA PHE A 269 -18.86 -9.91 19.49
C PHE A 269 -19.10 -8.47 19.02
N SER A 270 -18.79 -7.46 19.84
CA SER A 270 -19.15 -6.06 19.56
C SER A 270 -18.30 -5.35 18.50
N GLY A 271 -17.35 -6.04 17.84
CA GLY A 271 -16.36 -5.40 16.95
C GLY A 271 -16.84 -5.04 15.56
N ARG A 272 -17.78 -5.83 15.01
CA ARG A 272 -18.13 -5.92 13.58
C ARG A 272 -18.74 -4.63 13.04
N THR A 273 -17.86 -3.68 12.72
CA THR A 273 -18.20 -2.29 12.45
C THR A 273 -17.37 -1.77 11.29
N ARG A 274 -18.04 -1.14 10.33
CA ARG A 274 -17.45 -0.42 9.23
C ARG A 274 -17.61 1.08 9.46
N PHE A 275 -16.50 1.81 9.40
CA PHE A 275 -16.48 3.26 9.38
C PHE A 275 -16.12 3.72 7.98
N ARG A 276 -16.94 4.60 7.39
CA ARG A 276 -16.72 5.14 6.04
C ARG A 276 -16.83 6.66 6.06
N ASN A 277 -15.79 7.36 5.64
CA ASN A 277 -15.80 8.84 5.62
C ASN A 277 -16.09 9.45 7.01
N VAL A 278 -15.43 8.92 8.05
CA VAL A 278 -15.59 9.37 9.43
C VAL A 278 -14.32 10.05 9.93
N ARG A 279 -14.46 11.21 10.58
CA ARG A 279 -13.36 11.88 11.29
C ARG A 279 -13.45 11.65 12.78
N PHE A 280 -12.36 11.24 13.41
CA PHE A 280 -12.17 11.18 14.85
C PHE A 280 -11.17 12.23 15.27
N SER A 281 -11.50 13.08 16.25
CA SER A 281 -10.54 14.08 16.73
C SER A 281 -10.69 14.46 18.20
N GLY A 282 -9.56 14.77 18.84
CA GLY A 282 -9.57 15.28 20.23
C GLY A 282 -10.09 14.27 21.24
N LEU A 283 -9.85 12.98 21.08
CA LEU A 283 -10.36 11.92 21.97
C LEU A 283 -9.26 11.35 22.85
N TYR A 284 -9.61 10.62 23.91
CA TYR A 284 -8.63 9.77 24.57
C TYR A 284 -8.29 8.57 23.67
N LYS A 285 -9.30 7.80 23.25
CA LYS A 285 -9.17 6.77 22.21
C LYS A 285 -10.17 7.02 21.10
N CYS A 286 -9.75 7.04 19.84
CA CYS A 286 -10.73 7.15 18.76
C CYS A 286 -11.60 5.90 18.66
N ILE A 287 -10.97 4.71 18.65
CA ILE A 287 -11.64 3.40 18.63
C ILE A 287 -11.03 2.50 19.71
N SER A 288 -11.90 1.96 20.58
CA SER A 288 -11.54 1.13 21.74
C SER A 288 -12.17 -0.26 21.61
N ARG A 289 -11.34 -1.30 21.57
CA ARG A 289 -11.72 -2.73 21.45
C ARG A 289 -11.06 -3.54 22.57
N PRO A 290 -11.59 -3.46 23.80
CA PRO A 290 -10.93 -4.02 24.99
C PRO A 290 -11.00 -5.54 25.13
N TYR A 291 -11.85 -6.25 24.37
CA TYR A 291 -12.15 -7.67 24.62
C TYR A 291 -12.14 -8.59 23.39
N GLY A 292 -11.13 -8.48 22.53
CA GLY A 292 -10.97 -9.41 21.40
C GLY A 292 -11.99 -9.19 20.29
N GLN A 293 -12.47 -7.95 20.14
CA GLN A 293 -13.48 -7.64 19.16
C GLN A 293 -12.88 -7.52 17.75
N ILE A 294 -13.20 -8.50 16.90
CA ILE A 294 -12.74 -8.59 15.51
C ILE A 294 -13.72 -7.96 14.51
N GLY A 295 -13.25 -7.69 13.29
CA GLY A 295 -14.07 -7.20 12.19
C GLY A 295 -14.19 -5.68 12.20
N LEU A 296 -13.06 -4.98 12.14
CA LEU A 296 -13.03 -3.53 12.02
C LEU A 296 -12.63 -3.15 10.59
N TRP A 297 -13.48 -2.39 9.91
CA TRP A 297 -13.20 -1.86 8.57
C TRP A 297 -13.23 -0.33 8.60
N LEU A 298 -12.14 0.32 8.17
CA LEU A 298 -11.99 1.76 8.11
C LEU A 298 -11.70 2.16 6.67
N GLU A 299 -12.56 2.99 6.09
CA GLU A 299 -12.49 3.39 4.69
C GLU A 299 -12.59 4.91 4.59
N ASN A 300 -11.54 5.57 4.10
CA ASN A 300 -11.50 7.03 3.97
C ASN A 300 -11.77 7.76 5.30
N CYS A 301 -11.20 7.26 6.40
CA CYS A 301 -11.35 7.85 7.74
C CYS A 301 -10.17 8.76 8.10
N ILE A 302 -10.43 9.76 8.94
CA ILE A 302 -9.43 10.70 9.46
C ILE A 302 -9.33 10.55 10.98
N PHE A 303 -8.11 10.48 11.51
CA PHE A 303 -7.83 10.39 12.94
C PHE A 303 -6.82 11.47 13.32
N GLU A 304 -7.20 12.36 14.25
CA GLU A 304 -6.39 13.53 14.59
C GLU A 304 -6.35 13.81 16.09
N GLY A 305 -5.15 13.88 16.66
CA GLY A 305 -4.96 14.42 18.02
C GLY A 305 -5.68 13.62 19.10
N ALA A 306 -5.25 12.37 19.34
CA ALA A 306 -5.73 11.52 20.42
C ALA A 306 -4.57 10.81 21.14
N GLU A 307 -4.80 10.19 22.30
CA GLU A 307 -3.77 9.31 22.88
C GLU A 307 -3.58 8.07 22.01
N TYR A 308 -4.69 7.46 21.61
CA TYR A 308 -4.70 6.29 20.72
C TYR A 308 -5.70 6.48 19.59
N HIS A 309 -5.32 6.20 18.34
CA HIS A 309 -6.30 6.11 17.27
C HIS A 309 -7.05 4.78 17.37
N LEU A 310 -6.32 3.66 17.40
CA LEU A 310 -6.87 2.32 17.49
C LEU A 310 -6.28 1.58 18.70
N HIS A 311 -7.11 1.26 19.69
CA HIS A 311 -6.69 0.59 20.92
C HIS A 311 -7.37 -0.78 21.04
N SER A 312 -6.60 -1.86 20.83
CA SER A 312 -7.16 -3.22 20.67
C SER A 312 -6.49 -4.22 21.60
N ILE A 313 -7.28 -4.91 22.41
CA ILE A 313 -6.80 -5.89 23.39
C ILE A 313 -7.59 -7.18 23.21
N GLY A 314 -6.89 -8.32 23.16
CA GLY A 314 -7.49 -9.65 23.12
C GLY A 314 -7.98 -10.08 24.50
N THR A 315 -8.90 -11.03 24.56
CA THR A 315 -9.37 -11.60 25.83
C THR A 315 -8.97 -13.06 25.94
N LEU A 316 -8.36 -13.41 27.08
CA LEU A 316 -7.93 -14.78 27.43
C LEU A 316 -8.81 -15.34 28.57
N VAL A 317 -10.11 -15.05 28.54
CA VAL A 317 -11.05 -15.68 29.48
C VAL A 317 -11.29 -17.13 29.01
N PRO A 318 -11.12 -18.15 29.88
CA PRO A 318 -11.37 -19.54 29.51
C PRO A 318 -12.78 -19.72 28.91
N GLY A 319 -12.87 -20.35 27.74
CA GLY A 319 -14.13 -20.55 27.01
C GLY A 319 -14.60 -19.36 26.16
N GLU A 320 -13.96 -18.19 26.29
CA GLU A 320 -14.33 -16.93 25.62
C GLU A 320 -13.11 -16.24 25.01
N ALA A 321 -12.07 -17.02 24.68
CA ALA A 321 -10.83 -16.50 24.13
C ALA A 321 -11.09 -15.87 22.76
N MET A 322 -10.84 -14.57 22.63
CA MET A 322 -11.11 -13.81 21.40
C MET A 322 -9.95 -12.88 21.07
N HIS A 323 -9.48 -12.97 19.83
CA HIS A 323 -8.30 -12.26 19.35
C HIS A 323 -8.63 -10.82 18.95
N ALA A 324 -7.65 -9.91 18.99
CA ALA A 324 -7.85 -8.49 18.60
C ALA A 324 -7.61 -8.20 17.10
N GLY A 325 -7.53 -9.25 16.28
CA GLY A 325 -7.20 -9.18 14.85
C GLY A 325 -8.35 -8.72 13.94
N ASN A 326 -8.25 -9.07 12.66
CA ASN A 326 -9.20 -8.75 11.58
C ASN A 326 -9.53 -7.25 11.55
N VAL A 327 -8.53 -6.48 11.14
CA VAL A 327 -8.57 -5.02 11.01
C VAL A 327 -8.18 -4.67 9.59
N LEU A 328 -9.02 -3.90 8.90
CA LEU A 328 -8.69 -3.29 7.62
C LEU A 328 -8.81 -1.78 7.76
N ALA A 329 -7.72 -1.06 7.50
CA ALA A 329 -7.72 0.37 7.30
C ALA A 329 -7.26 0.67 5.88
N ARG A 330 -8.07 1.40 5.12
CA ARG A 330 -7.82 1.72 3.73
C ARG A 330 -8.06 3.19 3.45
N ASP A 331 -7.14 3.81 2.73
CA ASP A 331 -7.22 5.22 2.30
C ASP A 331 -7.47 6.15 3.52
N CYS A 332 -6.89 5.83 4.69
CA CYS A 332 -7.09 6.57 5.94
C CYS A 332 -5.94 7.52 6.26
N TYR A 333 -6.23 8.58 7.01
CA TYR A 333 -5.24 9.53 7.52
C TYR A 333 -5.13 9.46 9.04
N PHE A 334 -3.92 9.26 9.56
CA PHE A 334 -3.63 9.16 10.99
C PHE A 334 -2.57 10.18 11.40
N SER A 335 -2.96 11.18 12.18
CA SER A 335 -2.07 12.26 12.60
C SER A 335 -2.18 12.64 14.08
N GLY A 336 -1.05 12.94 14.72
CA GLY A 336 -1.04 13.45 16.09
C GLY A 336 -1.44 12.44 17.17
N ALA A 337 -1.20 11.14 16.98
CA ALA A 337 -1.34 10.16 18.06
C ALA A 337 -0.24 10.38 19.13
N ARG A 338 -0.64 10.65 20.38
CA ARG A 338 0.30 10.90 21.49
C ARG A 338 0.94 9.64 22.03
N LYS A 339 0.27 8.48 21.95
CA LYS A 339 0.83 7.19 22.39
C LYS A 339 0.98 6.17 21.28
N ALA A 340 -0.08 5.87 20.54
CA ALA A 340 0.02 4.99 19.38
C ALA A 340 -1.09 5.22 18.33
N VAL A 341 -0.75 5.12 17.05
CA VAL A 341 -1.77 5.01 15.99
C VAL A 341 -2.51 3.67 16.15
N PHE A 342 -1.79 2.57 16.25
CA PHE A 342 -2.37 1.26 16.51
C PHE A 342 -1.64 0.56 17.66
N LEU A 343 -2.37 0.36 18.76
CA LEU A 343 -1.97 -0.49 19.87
C LEU A 343 -2.69 -1.83 19.77
N MET A 344 -1.92 -2.92 19.84
CA MET A 344 -2.44 -4.26 19.94
C MET A 344 -1.75 -5.09 21.03
N LYS A 345 -2.58 -5.75 21.86
CA LYS A 345 -2.13 -6.73 22.86
C LYS A 345 -3.01 -7.96 22.79
N SER A 346 -2.58 -9.00 22.08
CA SER A 346 -3.40 -10.20 21.89
C SER A 346 -2.55 -11.47 21.80
N GLY A 347 -2.45 -12.18 22.93
CA GLY A 347 -1.82 -13.51 23.02
C GLY A 347 -2.72 -14.67 22.57
N VAL A 348 -3.96 -14.37 22.14
CA VAL A 348 -4.91 -15.38 21.66
C VAL A 348 -4.45 -15.94 20.32
N THR A 349 -4.40 -17.26 20.21
CA THR A 349 -4.13 -17.97 18.95
C THR A 349 -5.09 -17.53 17.83
N GLY A 350 -4.57 -17.32 16.62
CA GLY A 350 -5.33 -16.81 15.47
C GLY A 350 -5.37 -15.27 15.40
N THR A 351 -4.60 -14.57 16.23
CA THR A 351 -4.46 -13.11 16.10
C THR A 351 -3.69 -12.77 14.82
N GLY A 352 -4.38 -12.18 13.83
CA GLY A 352 -3.79 -11.68 12.59
C GLY A 352 -4.81 -10.97 11.73
N GLN A 353 -4.63 -11.01 10.40
CA GLN A 353 -5.46 -10.37 9.38
C GLN A 353 -5.59 -8.87 9.61
N ILE A 354 -4.44 -8.21 9.82
CA ILE A 354 -4.38 -6.76 10.01
C ILE A 354 -3.82 -6.17 8.73
N THR A 355 -4.51 -5.20 8.15
CA THR A 355 -4.08 -4.55 6.91
C THR A 355 -4.26 -3.04 7.00
N PHE A 356 -3.17 -2.31 6.74
CA PHE A 356 -3.18 -0.88 6.47
C PHE A 356 -2.79 -0.68 5.01
N ASP A 357 -3.65 -0.06 4.21
CA ASP A 357 -3.56 0.00 2.75
C ASP A 357 -3.75 1.44 2.26
N ARG A 358 -2.71 2.04 1.66
CA ARG A 358 -2.73 3.44 1.18
C ARG A 358 -3.09 4.45 2.26
N CYS A 359 -2.60 4.22 3.47
CA CYS A 359 -2.80 5.14 4.58
C CYS A 359 -1.68 6.19 4.63
N ILE A 360 -1.99 7.35 5.20
CA ILE A 360 -1.00 8.38 5.53
C ILE A 360 -0.88 8.41 7.06
N MET A 361 0.33 8.26 7.58
CA MET A 361 0.61 8.25 9.01
C MET A 361 1.70 9.27 9.31
N GLU A 362 1.35 10.39 9.95
CA GLU A 362 2.32 11.46 10.16
C GLU A 362 2.16 12.21 11.48
N LEU A 363 3.22 12.92 11.88
CA LEU A 363 3.22 13.81 13.05
C LEU A 363 2.75 13.09 14.34
N ASN A 364 3.01 11.79 14.45
CA ASN A 364 2.65 11.02 15.64
C ASN A 364 3.79 11.12 16.65
N GLU A 365 3.50 11.69 17.83
CA GLU A 365 4.48 11.76 18.92
C GLU A 365 4.84 10.35 19.41
N GLY A 366 3.84 9.46 19.49
CA GLY A 366 4.03 8.08 19.89
C GLY A 366 4.36 7.13 18.74
N TYR A 367 4.12 5.84 18.99
CA TYR A 367 4.34 4.79 18.01
C TYR A 367 3.33 4.87 16.86
N VAL A 368 3.73 4.49 15.66
CA VAL A 368 2.73 4.14 14.63
C VAL A 368 2.13 2.78 14.99
N PHE A 369 2.98 1.80 15.24
CA PHE A 369 2.55 0.46 15.65
C PHE A 369 3.18 0.07 16.99
N TYR A 370 2.34 -0.25 17.97
CA TYR A 370 2.76 -0.86 19.23
C TYR A 370 2.05 -2.21 19.39
N VAL A 371 2.74 -3.28 19.05
CA VAL A 371 2.23 -4.65 19.12
C VAL A 371 3.02 -5.40 20.18
N ASP A 372 2.43 -5.63 21.35
CA ASP A 372 3.10 -6.32 22.48
C ASP A 372 2.93 -7.83 22.44
N THR A 373 1.92 -8.32 21.71
CA THR A 373 1.73 -9.75 21.42
C THR A 373 0.81 -9.92 20.22
N MET A 374 1.20 -10.76 19.26
CA MET A 374 0.39 -11.17 18.11
C MET A 374 0.63 -12.65 17.80
N ASN A 375 -0.20 -13.51 18.39
CA ASN A 375 -0.12 -14.94 18.18
C ASN A 375 -0.86 -15.37 16.89
N GLY A 376 -0.24 -15.10 15.73
CA GLY A 376 -0.75 -15.45 14.41
C GLY A 376 -0.42 -16.87 13.95
N VAL A 377 -0.36 -17.84 14.87
CA VAL A 377 -0.30 -19.26 14.50
C VAL A 377 -1.59 -19.68 13.77
N ASP A 378 -1.60 -20.87 13.15
CA ASP A 378 -2.68 -21.43 12.32
C ASP A 378 -2.80 -20.86 10.89
N GLY A 379 -1.70 -20.36 10.33
CA GLY A 379 -1.66 -19.89 8.95
C GLY A 379 -2.47 -18.61 8.70
N VAL A 380 -2.92 -17.95 9.75
CA VAL A 380 -3.56 -16.64 9.68
C VAL A 380 -2.48 -15.63 9.27
N PRO A 381 -2.64 -14.91 8.13
CA PRO A 381 -1.66 -13.91 7.74
C PRO A 381 -1.55 -12.89 8.86
N GLY A 382 -0.34 -12.46 9.21
CA GLY A 382 -0.11 -11.56 10.33
C GLY A 382 -0.58 -10.13 10.03
N MET A 383 0.35 -9.19 10.06
CA MET A 383 0.08 -7.79 9.76
C MET A 383 0.69 -7.40 8.42
N LEU A 384 -0.07 -6.68 7.59
CA LEU A 384 0.37 -6.12 6.32
C LEU A 384 0.20 -4.59 6.34
N VAL A 385 1.25 -3.86 5.97
CA VAL A 385 1.23 -2.42 5.79
C VAL A 385 1.71 -2.13 4.38
N ARG A 386 0.84 -1.61 3.51
CA ARG A 386 1.16 -1.46 2.09
C ARG A 386 0.83 -0.08 1.50
N SER A 387 1.74 0.40 0.65
CA SER A 387 1.65 1.69 -0.04
C SER A 387 1.30 2.85 0.91
N CYS A 388 1.82 2.83 2.14
CA CYS A 388 1.54 3.86 3.13
C CYS A 388 2.60 4.98 3.09
N TRP A 389 2.17 6.21 3.34
CA TRP A 389 3.08 7.33 3.60
C TRP A 389 3.38 7.43 5.10
N ASN A 390 4.65 7.61 5.46
CA ASN A 390 5.08 7.71 6.86
C ASN A 390 6.02 8.89 7.06
N GLU A 391 5.65 9.89 7.86
CA GLU A 391 6.47 11.09 8.08
C GLU A 391 6.42 11.60 9.52
N ALA A 392 7.56 12.00 10.09
CA ALA A 392 7.64 12.64 11.41
C ALA A 392 6.90 11.85 12.53
N ASN A 393 7.10 10.53 12.58
CA ASN A 393 6.53 9.64 13.59
C ASN A 393 7.55 9.27 14.68
N GLY A 394 7.07 8.92 15.88
CA GLY A 394 7.94 8.60 17.02
C GLY A 394 8.76 9.79 17.50
N THR A 395 8.20 11.00 17.40
CA THR A 395 8.92 12.26 17.69
C THR A 395 8.88 12.65 19.17
N GLY A 396 8.05 11.99 19.97
CA GLY A 396 7.92 12.23 21.40
C GLY A 396 9.22 11.92 22.14
N LYS A 397 9.55 12.73 23.17
CA LYS A 397 10.73 12.49 24.01
C LYS A 397 10.55 11.31 24.98
N SER A 398 9.30 10.99 25.29
CA SER A 398 8.91 9.86 26.13
C SER A 398 7.42 9.61 25.97
N VAL A 399 7.02 8.35 25.95
CA VAL A 399 5.63 7.89 25.94
C VAL A 399 5.47 6.80 27.00
N THR A 400 4.30 6.77 27.65
CA THR A 400 3.97 5.74 28.65
C THR A 400 2.75 4.94 28.19
N ILE A 401 2.99 3.70 27.75
CA ILE A 401 1.95 2.68 27.51
C ILE A 401 1.98 1.68 28.67
N ASP A 402 3.05 0.91 28.80
CA ASP A 402 3.31 0.01 29.95
C ASP A 402 4.49 0.48 30.81
N ARG A 403 5.47 1.08 30.14
CA ARG A 403 6.66 1.69 30.71
C ARG A 403 6.92 3.00 29.99
N SER A 404 7.69 3.88 30.63
CA SER A 404 8.16 5.11 30.02
C SER A 404 9.33 4.78 29.08
N GLU A 405 9.19 5.11 27.80
CA GLU A 405 10.25 4.87 26.82
C GLU A 405 10.20 5.91 25.69
N ILE A 406 11.32 6.05 24.97
CA ILE A 406 11.39 6.90 23.79
C ILE A 406 10.71 6.13 22.64
N PRO A 407 9.59 6.64 22.09
CA PRO A 407 8.93 5.99 20.97
C PRO A 407 9.83 5.94 19.73
N VAL A 408 9.61 4.93 18.92
CA VAL A 408 10.14 4.82 17.55
C VAL A 408 8.97 4.63 16.60
N TYR A 409 9.22 4.42 15.32
CA TYR A 409 8.15 4.19 14.36
C TYR A 409 7.31 2.95 14.73
N ALA A 410 7.94 1.81 15.01
CA ALA A 410 7.21 0.62 15.43
C ALA A 410 7.92 -0.23 16.49
N TYR A 411 7.12 -0.78 17.41
CA TYR A 411 7.49 -1.78 18.40
C TYR A 411 6.72 -3.06 18.12
N PHE A 412 7.43 -4.16 17.87
CA PHE A 412 6.88 -5.49 17.64
C PHE A 412 7.48 -6.47 18.64
N LYS A 413 6.64 -7.01 19.52
CA LYS A 413 6.98 -8.08 20.45
C LYS A 413 6.04 -9.27 20.25
N ASP A 414 6.64 -10.47 20.27
CA ASP A 414 5.93 -11.74 20.08
C ASP A 414 4.98 -11.69 18.87
N ALA A 415 5.50 -11.17 17.76
CA ALA A 415 4.75 -10.91 16.53
C ALA A 415 5.16 -11.89 15.44
N SER A 416 4.23 -12.79 15.07
CA SER A 416 4.52 -13.92 14.18
C SER A 416 5.06 -13.51 12.80
N LEU A 417 4.40 -12.55 12.13
CA LEU A 417 4.84 -11.97 10.87
C LEU A 417 4.23 -10.57 10.68
N VAL A 418 5.08 -9.59 10.44
CA VAL A 418 4.69 -8.25 9.98
C VAL A 418 5.34 -7.99 8.64
N ARG A 419 4.55 -7.63 7.63
CA ARG A 419 5.05 -7.32 6.29
C ARG A 419 4.78 -5.86 5.94
N PHE A 420 5.81 -5.20 5.41
CA PHE A 420 5.70 -3.89 4.78
C PHE A 420 5.87 -4.05 3.26
N GLU A 421 4.99 -3.44 2.47
CA GLU A 421 5.04 -3.45 1.00
C GLU A 421 4.99 -2.01 0.49
N ASP A 422 5.92 -1.58 -0.36
CA ASP A 422 5.93 -0.23 -0.93
C ASP A 422 5.74 0.89 0.13
N THR A 423 6.30 0.68 1.33
CA THR A 423 6.06 1.54 2.50
C THR A 423 7.40 1.89 3.14
N PRO A 424 7.79 3.18 3.24
CA PRO A 424 9.03 3.55 3.91
C PRO A 424 8.94 3.23 5.40
N LEU A 425 9.95 2.56 5.94
CA LEU A 425 10.01 2.22 7.37
C LEU A 425 10.78 3.29 8.14
N GLY A 426 10.31 3.61 9.35
CA GLY A 426 11.12 4.29 10.35
C GLY A 426 11.80 3.31 11.29
N ASP A 427 12.38 3.82 12.38
CA ASP A 427 13.09 3.03 13.38
C ASP A 427 12.23 1.93 14.04
N LEU A 428 12.85 0.77 14.30
CA LEU A 428 12.15 -0.43 14.79
C LEU A 428 12.73 -0.95 16.12
N ILE A 429 11.85 -1.50 16.95
CA ILE A 429 12.20 -2.36 18.09
C ILE A 429 11.53 -3.72 17.89
N LEU A 430 12.33 -4.79 17.87
CA LEU A 430 11.90 -6.16 17.62
C LEU A 430 12.28 -7.07 18.81
N VAL A 431 11.30 -7.75 19.38
CA VAL A 431 11.49 -8.71 20.48
C VAL A 431 10.74 -9.99 20.14
N ASN A 432 11.47 -11.07 19.81
CA ASN A 432 10.87 -12.31 19.30
C ASN A 432 9.84 -12.04 18.16
N ALA A 433 10.24 -11.24 17.18
CA ALA A 433 9.36 -10.80 16.09
C ALA A 433 9.97 -11.04 14.71
N THR A 434 9.12 -11.36 13.73
CA THR A 434 9.52 -11.49 12.32
C THR A 434 8.96 -10.34 11.50
N VAL A 435 9.83 -9.58 10.85
CA VAL A 435 9.48 -8.50 9.95
C VAL A 435 10.04 -8.77 8.56
N GLU A 436 9.19 -8.67 7.55
CA GLU A 436 9.56 -8.68 6.13
C GLU A 436 9.25 -7.32 5.50
N THR A 437 10.08 -6.89 4.55
CA THR A 437 9.79 -5.72 3.71
C THR A 437 9.89 -6.11 2.25
N GLU A 438 9.03 -5.56 1.39
CA GLU A 438 9.03 -5.79 -0.05
C GLU A 438 8.85 -4.45 -0.79
N ASP A 439 9.72 -4.16 -1.76
CA ASP A 439 9.79 -2.88 -2.48
C ASP A 439 9.73 -1.65 -1.55
N CYS A 440 10.32 -1.74 -0.35
CA CYS A 440 10.30 -0.65 0.63
C CYS A 440 11.52 0.25 0.47
N SER A 441 11.34 1.57 0.57
CA SER A 441 12.49 2.47 0.80
C SER A 441 12.97 2.32 2.24
N LEU A 442 14.27 2.05 2.39
CA LEU A 442 14.91 1.83 3.69
C LEU A 442 15.65 3.07 4.21
N ASP A 443 15.51 4.23 3.56
CA ASP A 443 16.27 5.44 3.90
C ASP A 443 15.92 6.04 5.26
N ARG A 444 14.70 5.76 5.74
CA ARG A 444 14.22 6.21 7.05
C ARG A 444 14.41 5.14 8.14
N LEU A 445 14.88 3.94 7.78
CA LEU A 445 15.15 2.85 8.72
C LEU A 445 16.54 3.04 9.34
N THR A 446 16.72 4.06 10.16
CA THR A 446 18.05 4.45 10.65
C THR A 446 18.52 3.59 11.83
N SER A 447 17.59 3.05 12.62
CA SER A 447 17.91 2.16 13.73
C SER A 447 16.95 0.97 13.85
N VAL A 448 17.52 -0.18 14.20
CA VAL A 448 16.78 -1.41 14.52
C VAL A 448 17.36 -1.98 15.80
N LYS A 449 16.55 -2.07 16.85
CA LYS A 449 16.88 -2.76 18.10
C LYS A 449 16.19 -4.11 18.10
N ALA A 450 16.91 -5.15 17.70
CA ALA A 450 16.39 -6.51 17.63
C ALA A 450 17.08 -7.41 18.65
N ASP A 451 16.32 -8.27 19.33
CA ASP A 451 16.89 -9.39 20.08
C ASP A 451 17.33 -10.54 19.15
N LYS A 452 17.98 -11.56 19.71
CA LYS A 452 18.51 -12.70 18.93
C LYS A 452 17.43 -13.59 18.30
N SER A 453 16.20 -13.56 18.82
CA SER A 453 15.07 -14.32 18.29
C SER A 453 14.31 -13.58 17.19
N SER A 454 14.60 -12.29 17.00
CA SER A 454 13.93 -11.47 15.98
C SER A 454 14.60 -11.61 14.61
N THR A 455 13.78 -11.52 13.57
CA THR A 455 14.21 -11.60 12.17
C THR A 455 13.73 -10.38 11.41
N LEU A 456 14.62 -9.77 10.62
CA LEU A 456 14.29 -8.67 9.71
C LEU A 456 14.86 -9.00 8.32
N VAL A 457 13.96 -9.17 7.35
CA VAL A 457 14.29 -9.54 5.97
C VAL A 457 13.78 -8.49 5.00
N HIS A 458 14.60 -8.09 4.06
CA HIS A 458 14.24 -7.16 2.99
C HIS A 458 14.29 -7.85 1.64
N ARG A 459 13.19 -7.77 0.91
CA ARG A 459 13.06 -8.14 -0.50
C ARG A 459 12.85 -6.88 -1.32
N ASP A 460 13.50 -6.84 -2.47
CA ASP A 460 13.45 -5.75 -3.43
C ASP A 460 13.69 -4.39 -2.76
N ALA A 461 14.68 -4.35 -1.87
CA ALA A 461 14.97 -3.17 -1.08
C ALA A 461 15.24 -1.95 -1.99
N ARG A 462 14.62 -0.81 -1.67
CA ARG A 462 14.87 0.49 -2.28
C ARG A 462 15.64 1.39 -1.31
N GLY A 463 16.32 2.38 -1.87
CA GLY A 463 16.99 3.41 -1.11
C GLY A 463 17.52 4.51 -2.01
N PHE A 464 17.91 5.60 -1.37
CA PHE A 464 18.19 6.88 -1.96
C PHE A 464 19.46 7.48 -1.32
N GLY A 465 20.50 6.68 -1.04
CA GLY A 465 21.71 7.19 -0.40
C GLY A 465 22.81 6.18 -0.07
N GLY A 466 23.88 6.68 0.56
CA GLY A 466 25.01 5.88 1.08
C GLY A 466 24.73 5.32 2.47
N PHE A 467 23.60 4.64 2.62
CA PHE A 467 23.14 4.06 3.87
C PHE A 467 23.28 2.54 3.84
N SER A 468 23.57 1.91 4.98
CA SER A 468 23.59 0.44 5.07
C SER A 468 22.37 -0.06 5.84
N PRO A 469 21.37 -0.65 5.16
CA PRO A 469 20.16 -1.12 5.83
C PRO A 469 20.50 -2.17 6.88
N LYS A 470 19.87 -2.04 8.05
CA LYS A 470 19.91 -3.03 9.12
C LYS A 470 18.97 -4.17 8.78
N GLY A 471 19.41 -5.41 8.93
CA GLY A 471 18.64 -6.60 8.55
C GLY A 471 19.36 -7.42 7.48
N VAL A 472 18.68 -8.47 7.00
CA VAL A 472 19.16 -9.31 5.89
C VAL A 472 18.44 -8.90 4.61
N VAL A 473 19.18 -8.47 3.60
CA VAL A 473 18.65 -8.14 2.27
C VAL A 473 18.76 -9.37 1.38
N GLU A 474 17.61 -9.92 0.98
CA GLU A 474 17.53 -11.03 0.03
C GLU A 474 17.64 -10.52 -1.41
N SER A 475 17.01 -9.40 -1.74
CA SER A 475 17.10 -8.78 -3.07
C SER A 475 17.02 -7.25 -3.03
N VAL A 476 17.53 -6.61 -4.08
CA VAL A 476 17.51 -5.16 -4.28
C VAL A 476 16.73 -4.80 -5.55
N SER A 477 15.90 -3.75 -5.46
CA SER A 477 15.03 -3.31 -6.56
C SER A 477 15.74 -2.41 -7.58
N ALA A 478 15.22 -2.44 -8.81
CA ALA A 478 15.67 -1.61 -9.93
C ALA A 478 15.26 -0.13 -9.80
N SER A 479 14.36 0.22 -8.88
CA SER A 479 13.88 1.58 -8.65
C SER A 479 14.76 2.40 -7.69
N TYR A 480 15.81 1.81 -7.12
CA TYR A 480 16.84 2.51 -6.33
C TYR A 480 17.35 3.77 -7.08
N GLN A 481 17.57 4.92 -6.47
CA GLN A 481 18.18 6.07 -7.18
C GLN A 481 19.41 6.54 -6.42
N PHE A 482 20.55 6.57 -7.11
CA PHE A 482 21.77 7.15 -6.58
C PHE A 482 22.02 8.50 -7.26
N GLY A 483 22.42 9.49 -6.47
CA GLY A 483 23.25 10.56 -7.02
C GLY A 483 24.59 9.97 -7.49
N PRO A 484 25.29 10.60 -8.45
CA PRO A 484 26.57 10.11 -8.94
C PRO A 484 27.56 9.88 -7.77
N ASN A 485 28.31 8.77 -7.85
CA ASN A 485 29.34 8.36 -6.89
C ASN A 485 28.84 8.04 -5.46
N ARG A 486 27.54 7.81 -5.26
CA ARG A 486 27.02 7.24 -4.02
C ARG A 486 27.01 5.72 -4.10
N ALA A 487 27.39 5.10 -2.99
CA ALA A 487 27.60 3.66 -2.87
C ALA A 487 26.77 3.11 -1.71
N LEU A 488 26.11 1.98 -1.92
CA LEU A 488 25.27 1.30 -0.95
C LEU A 488 25.92 -0.03 -0.56
N SER A 489 26.02 -0.32 0.74
CA SER A 489 26.41 -1.66 1.25
C SER A 489 25.29 -2.27 2.08
N PHE A 490 25.00 -3.55 1.96
CA PHE A 490 24.00 -4.30 2.73
C PHE A 490 24.47 -5.75 3.00
N ALA A 491 23.87 -6.39 4.00
CA ALA A 491 24.12 -7.80 4.28
C ALA A 491 23.13 -8.70 3.52
N MET A 492 23.64 -9.71 2.82
CA MET A 492 22.90 -10.76 2.14
C MET A 492 23.16 -12.13 2.81
N PRO A 493 22.23 -13.09 2.69
CA PRO A 493 22.47 -14.45 3.16
C PRO A 493 23.58 -15.13 2.34
N VAL A 494 24.33 -16.01 2.98
CA VAL A 494 25.29 -16.90 2.30
C VAL A 494 24.52 -18.08 1.71
N ARG A 495 24.37 -18.12 0.38
CA ARG A 495 23.83 -19.28 -0.33
C ARG A 495 24.96 -20.09 -0.95
N ARG A 496 25.19 -21.30 -0.44
CA ARG A 496 26.10 -22.29 -1.03
C ARG A 496 25.31 -23.22 -1.95
N GLU A 497 24.71 -22.68 -3.01
CA GLU A 497 24.07 -23.52 -4.02
C GLU A 497 25.04 -23.86 -5.16
N ARG A 498 24.84 -25.05 -5.73
CA ARG A 498 25.69 -25.64 -6.78
C ARG A 498 25.52 -24.86 -8.09
N ASN A 499 26.65 -24.40 -8.64
CA ASN A 499 26.86 -23.98 -10.03
C ASN A 499 25.63 -23.35 -10.70
N HIS A 500 25.29 -22.13 -10.30
CA HIS A 500 24.56 -21.29 -11.24
C HIS A 500 25.51 -21.07 -12.43
N GLU A 501 25.23 -21.70 -13.57
CA GLU A 501 25.84 -21.27 -14.82
C GLU A 501 25.53 -19.78 -14.93
N ALA A 502 26.57 -18.94 -14.78
CA ALA A 502 26.44 -17.51 -14.94
C ALA A 502 25.70 -17.28 -16.27
N GLY A 503 24.44 -16.85 -16.20
CA GLY A 503 23.62 -16.69 -17.39
C GLY A 503 24.40 -15.83 -18.38
N LYS A 504 24.50 -16.28 -19.64
CA LYS A 504 25.36 -15.76 -20.72
C LYS A 504 25.08 -14.30 -21.16
N GLY A 505 24.66 -13.41 -20.25
CA GLY A 505 24.06 -12.12 -20.57
C GLY A 505 24.71 -10.89 -19.95
N PHE A 506 25.79 -11.00 -19.17
CA PHE A 506 26.50 -9.84 -18.64
C PHE A 506 28.01 -9.89 -18.92
N SER A 507 28.56 -8.75 -19.36
CA SER A 507 29.99 -8.53 -19.56
C SER A 507 30.60 -8.03 -18.25
N VAL A 508 31.31 -8.92 -17.56
CA VAL A 508 32.18 -8.54 -16.45
C VAL A 508 33.37 -7.78 -17.01
N LEU A 509 33.49 -6.49 -16.67
CA LEU A 509 34.61 -5.66 -17.16
C LEU A 509 35.91 -5.95 -16.39
N THR A 510 35.82 -6.33 -15.11
CA THR A 510 36.95 -6.76 -14.26
C THR A 510 36.44 -7.55 -13.05
N GLN A 511 37.23 -8.52 -12.57
CA GLN A 511 36.98 -9.30 -11.34
C GLN A 511 38.31 -9.53 -10.61
N GLU A 512 38.38 -9.14 -9.34
CA GLU A 512 39.48 -9.50 -8.44
C GLU A 512 38.94 -10.35 -7.29
N ILE A 513 39.59 -11.49 -7.03
CA ILE A 513 39.22 -12.44 -5.97
C ILE A 513 40.37 -12.55 -4.98
N TRP A 514 40.08 -12.30 -3.71
CA TRP A 514 41.01 -12.58 -2.61
C TRP A 514 40.60 -13.88 -1.92
N HIS A 515 41.54 -14.83 -1.87
CA HIS A 515 41.45 -16.14 -1.21
C HIS A 515 40.22 -17.00 -1.57
N PRO A 516 40.25 -17.75 -2.70
CA PRO A 516 39.20 -18.70 -3.03
C PRO A 516 39.05 -19.76 -1.92
N GLY A 517 37.89 -19.81 -1.27
CA GLY A 517 37.51 -20.86 -0.31
C GLY A 517 38.20 -20.84 1.06
N ALA A 518 39.10 -19.89 1.36
CA ALA A 518 39.77 -19.81 2.66
C ALA A 518 39.21 -18.66 3.51
N ILE A 519 38.79 -18.97 4.75
CA ILE A 519 38.44 -17.96 5.75
C ILE A 519 39.74 -17.49 6.44
N VAL A 520 40.07 -16.21 6.28
CA VAL A 520 41.21 -15.55 6.91
C VAL A 520 40.75 -14.78 8.14
N ARG A 521 41.40 -15.02 9.27
CA ARG A 521 41.17 -14.27 10.51
C ARG A 521 42.07 -13.04 10.57
N ILE A 522 41.48 -11.87 10.66
CA ILE A 522 42.16 -10.58 10.65
C ILE A 522 41.90 -9.87 11.98
N GLY A 523 42.96 -9.61 12.75
CA GLY A 523 42.92 -8.71 13.90
C GLY A 523 43.22 -7.27 13.47
N ILE A 524 42.41 -6.29 13.90
CA ILE A 524 42.51 -4.86 13.56
C ILE A 524 42.65 -4.08 14.87
N ALA A 525 43.80 -3.43 15.09
CA ALA A 525 44.02 -2.62 16.28
C ALA A 525 43.08 -1.39 16.30
N SER A 526 42.91 -0.78 17.48
CA SER A 526 42.10 0.43 17.63
C SER A 526 42.64 1.56 16.75
N GLY A 527 41.80 2.15 15.90
CA GLY A 527 42.18 3.21 14.95
C GLY A 527 42.95 2.71 13.72
N GLU A 528 43.28 1.43 13.63
CA GLU A 528 43.95 0.84 12.47
C GLU A 528 42.98 0.66 11.31
N ARG A 529 43.52 0.76 10.09
CA ARG A 529 42.86 0.39 8.85
C ARG A 529 43.66 -0.68 8.14
N LYS A 530 43.01 -1.76 7.71
CA LYS A 530 43.62 -2.87 6.97
C LYS A 530 42.97 -2.98 5.61
N ARG A 531 43.75 -2.83 4.55
CA ARG A 531 43.28 -3.09 3.18
C ARG A 531 43.18 -4.59 2.93
N LEU A 532 42.07 -5.02 2.36
CA LEU A 532 41.82 -6.41 1.98
C LEU A 532 42.24 -6.68 0.53
N LEU A 533 42.12 -5.67 -0.33
CA LEU A 533 42.48 -5.73 -1.74
C LEU A 533 43.48 -4.63 -2.09
N SER A 534 44.28 -4.87 -3.13
CA SER A 534 44.99 -3.78 -3.81
C SER A 534 43.96 -2.86 -4.48
N PRO A 535 44.28 -1.58 -4.73
CA PRO A 535 43.38 -0.70 -5.47
C PRO A 535 43.06 -1.26 -6.86
N VAL A 536 41.77 -1.35 -7.19
CA VAL A 536 41.22 -1.79 -8.47
C VAL A 536 40.75 -0.58 -9.25
N VAL A 537 41.22 -0.43 -10.49
CA VAL A 537 40.72 0.62 -11.37
C VAL A 537 39.35 0.22 -11.90
N VAL A 538 38.32 0.98 -11.55
CA VAL A 538 36.96 0.80 -12.07
C VAL A 538 36.72 1.79 -13.22
N PRO A 539 36.21 1.33 -14.38
CA PRO A 539 35.91 2.21 -15.50
C PRO A 539 34.94 3.34 -15.14
N LYS A 540 34.96 4.41 -15.93
CA LYS A 540 33.90 5.42 -15.87
C LYS A 540 32.62 4.90 -16.54
N ASP A 541 31.52 5.55 -16.23
CA ASP A 541 30.21 5.31 -16.83
C ASP A 541 29.77 3.84 -16.71
N CYS A 542 30.07 3.21 -15.58
CA CYS A 542 29.69 1.84 -15.28
C CYS A 542 29.09 1.69 -13.87
N TRP A 543 28.33 0.62 -13.69
CA TRP A 543 27.87 0.14 -12.39
C TRP A 543 28.91 -0.78 -11.78
N MET A 544 29.26 -0.56 -10.52
CA MET A 544 30.13 -1.42 -9.75
C MET A 544 29.32 -2.15 -8.69
N ALA A 545 29.37 -3.47 -8.68
CA ALA A 545 28.91 -4.30 -7.57
C ALA A 545 30.11 -4.87 -6.80
N TRP A 546 29.94 -5.10 -5.51
CA TRP A 546 30.93 -5.81 -4.70
C TRP A 546 30.25 -6.79 -3.76
N ALA A 547 31.02 -7.76 -3.28
CA ALA A 547 30.63 -8.67 -2.22
C ALA A 547 31.84 -9.05 -1.37
N CYS A 548 31.62 -9.19 -0.06
CA CYS A 548 32.62 -9.61 0.90
C CYS A 548 31.98 -10.57 1.91
N GLU A 549 32.42 -11.82 1.94
CA GLU A 549 32.01 -12.77 2.97
C GLU A 549 32.76 -12.42 4.26
N CYS A 550 32.06 -12.07 5.33
CA CYS A 550 32.72 -11.72 6.59
C CYS A 550 31.82 -11.90 7.82
N ARG A 551 32.44 -12.02 9.00
CA ARG A 551 31.78 -11.92 10.31
C ARG A 551 32.67 -11.27 11.35
N HIS A 552 32.05 -10.62 12.32
CA HIS A 552 32.70 -10.23 13.56
C HIS A 552 32.94 -11.47 14.43
N VAL A 553 34.12 -11.57 15.04
CA VAL A 553 34.49 -12.69 15.92
C VAL A 553 34.57 -12.21 17.36
N SER A 554 35.28 -11.11 17.60
CA SER A 554 35.45 -10.57 18.96
C SER A 554 35.95 -9.12 18.97
N GLY A 555 35.88 -8.49 20.14
CA GLY A 555 36.44 -7.16 20.37
C GLY A 555 35.48 -6.02 20.03
N SER A 556 36.02 -4.87 19.61
CA SER A 556 35.20 -3.76 19.11
C SER A 556 34.62 -4.09 17.73
N PHE A 557 33.49 -3.47 17.36
CA PHE A 557 32.94 -3.63 16.01
C PHE A 557 33.90 -3.00 14.98
N ALA A 558 34.09 -3.72 13.87
CA ALA A 558 34.82 -3.24 12.71
C ALA A 558 33.85 -2.71 11.66
N ALA A 559 34.30 -1.80 10.82
CA ALA A 559 33.58 -1.38 9.62
C ALA A 559 34.31 -1.88 8.36
N LEU A 560 33.60 -2.57 7.48
CA LEU A 560 34.02 -2.85 6.11
C LEU A 560 33.67 -1.64 5.26
N SER A 561 34.64 -1.03 4.58
CA SER A 561 34.41 0.14 3.74
C SER A 561 34.91 -0.12 2.32
N ILE A 562 34.07 0.22 1.35
CA ILE A 562 34.48 0.38 -0.04
C ILE A 562 34.76 1.86 -0.28
N LEU A 563 36.01 2.17 -0.64
CA LEU A 563 36.47 3.54 -0.82
C LEU A 563 36.99 3.73 -2.24
N GLY A 564 36.61 4.84 -2.88
CA GLY A 564 37.14 5.23 -4.18
C GLY A 564 37.50 6.70 -4.31
N THR A 565 38.49 7.00 -5.16
CA THR A 565 38.99 8.37 -5.44
C THR A 565 37.93 9.31 -6.01
N GLY A 566 36.82 8.78 -6.55
CA GLY A 566 35.65 9.54 -7.01
C GLY A 566 34.60 9.91 -5.95
N GLY A 567 34.85 9.69 -4.66
CA GLY A 567 33.88 9.94 -3.58
C GLY A 567 32.97 8.75 -3.26
N ILE A 568 33.27 7.58 -3.84
CA ILE A 568 32.65 6.31 -3.47
C ILE A 568 33.03 6.02 -2.02
N SER A 569 32.04 5.94 -1.14
CA SER A 569 32.21 5.52 0.24
C SER A 569 30.96 4.78 0.71
N ALA A 570 31.12 3.51 1.08
CA ALA A 570 30.03 2.69 1.62
C ALA A 570 30.50 1.89 2.85
N PRO A 571 30.57 2.54 4.03
CA PRO A 571 30.91 1.86 5.27
C PRO A 571 29.76 0.96 5.72
N PHE A 572 30.08 -0.29 6.04
CA PHE A 572 29.17 -1.28 6.60
C PHE A 572 29.72 -1.75 7.95
N MET A 573 28.94 -1.60 9.01
CA MET A 573 29.33 -2.05 10.35
C MET A 573 29.19 -3.57 10.47
N LEU A 574 30.26 -4.26 10.84
CA LEU A 574 30.28 -5.69 11.12
C LEU A 574 29.88 -5.93 12.58
N ASP A 575 28.58 -6.13 12.80
CA ASP A 575 27.98 -6.37 14.11
C ASP A 575 27.39 -7.79 14.25
N HIS A 576 27.66 -8.67 13.27
CA HIS A 576 27.14 -10.03 13.21
C HIS A 576 28.23 -11.11 13.44
N ASP A 577 27.90 -12.16 14.19
CA ASP A 577 28.79 -13.28 14.57
C ASP A 577 28.67 -14.52 13.67
N VAL A 578 27.76 -14.48 12.69
CA VAL A 578 27.57 -15.51 11.66
C VAL A 578 28.14 -15.00 10.33
N MET A 579 28.78 -15.86 9.53
CA MET A 579 29.24 -15.47 8.19
C MET A 579 28.09 -14.91 7.36
N ARG A 580 28.27 -13.69 6.84
CA ARG A 580 27.32 -13.01 5.95
C ARG A 580 28.04 -12.41 4.77
N ASN A 581 27.27 -12.17 3.73
CA ASN A 581 27.73 -11.51 2.52
C ASN A 581 27.46 -10.02 2.61
N VAL A 582 28.47 -9.21 2.86
CA VAL A 582 28.31 -7.76 2.73
C VAL A 582 28.49 -7.42 1.27
N ALA A 583 27.40 -7.09 0.61
CA ALA A 583 27.36 -6.76 -0.81
C ALA A 583 26.94 -5.31 -1.03
N GLY A 584 27.13 -4.81 -2.24
CA GLY A 584 26.73 -3.46 -2.53
C GLY A 584 26.86 -3.07 -3.99
N LEU A 585 26.37 -1.86 -4.30
CA LEU A 585 26.28 -1.31 -5.64
C LEU A 585 26.60 0.20 -5.63
N SER A 586 27.29 0.68 -6.66
CA SER A 586 27.59 2.10 -6.90
C SER A 586 27.60 2.41 -8.38
N TRP A 587 27.22 3.63 -8.76
CA TRP A 587 27.50 4.18 -10.10
C TRP A 587 28.85 4.90 -10.09
N CYS A 588 29.71 4.60 -11.05
CA CYS A 588 31.03 5.19 -11.21
C CYS A 588 30.98 6.22 -12.34
N ALA A 589 30.77 7.50 -12.03
CA ALA A 589 30.70 8.56 -13.05
C ALA A 589 32.07 8.94 -13.64
N ALA A 590 33.16 8.56 -12.97
CA ALA A 590 34.52 8.77 -13.40
C ALA A 590 35.35 7.51 -13.12
N MET A 591 36.46 7.38 -13.84
CA MET A 591 37.45 6.33 -13.57
C MET A 591 37.96 6.54 -12.15
N THR A 592 37.92 5.49 -11.33
CA THR A 592 38.22 5.59 -9.91
C THR A 592 38.97 4.36 -9.44
N ASP A 593 39.98 4.58 -8.61
CA ASP A 593 40.65 3.50 -7.90
C ASP A 593 39.77 3.14 -6.71
N VAL A 594 39.32 1.89 -6.62
CA VAL A 594 38.49 1.37 -5.56
C VAL A 594 39.27 0.38 -4.74
N HIS A 595 39.19 0.46 -3.42
CA HIS A 595 39.74 -0.56 -2.53
C HIS A 595 38.77 -0.89 -1.40
N VAL A 596 38.97 -2.07 -0.82
CA VAL A 596 38.22 -2.58 0.32
C VAL A 596 39.10 -2.48 1.55
N GLU A 597 38.61 -1.82 2.59
CA GLU A 597 39.30 -1.75 3.87
C GLU A 597 38.43 -2.19 5.03
N LEU A 598 39.04 -2.78 6.04
CA LEU A 598 38.49 -2.94 7.37
C LEU A 598 39.07 -1.87 8.28
N SER A 599 38.22 -1.28 9.11
CA SER A 599 38.66 -0.31 10.13
C SER A 599 38.02 -0.64 11.48
N SER A 600 38.71 -0.34 12.58
CA SER A 600 38.17 -0.46 13.94
C SER A 600 38.16 0.91 14.62
N SER A 601 36.99 1.38 15.03
CA SER A 601 36.84 2.66 15.73
C SER A 601 36.77 2.53 17.25
N GLY A 602 36.68 1.29 17.78
CA GLY A 602 36.55 1.06 19.22
C GLY A 602 37.88 0.92 19.95
N ARG A 603 37.82 0.93 21.30
CA ARG A 603 39.00 0.89 22.17
C ARG A 603 39.73 -0.45 22.21
N LYS A 604 39.08 -1.54 21.75
CA LYS A 604 39.65 -2.89 21.73
C LYS A 604 40.01 -3.27 20.30
N GLN A 605 41.00 -4.16 20.16
CA GLN A 605 41.25 -4.81 18.87
C GLN A 605 39.95 -5.49 18.40
N SER A 606 39.61 -5.32 17.12
CA SER A 606 38.53 -6.06 16.48
C SER A 606 39.11 -7.30 15.81
N VAL A 607 38.43 -8.44 15.91
CA VAL A 607 38.79 -9.65 15.18
C VAL A 607 37.65 -9.98 14.23
N VAL A 608 37.98 -10.10 12.94
CA VAL A 608 37.03 -10.35 11.85
C VAL A 608 37.51 -11.58 11.09
N ASP A 609 36.60 -12.49 10.78
CA ASP A 609 36.85 -13.54 9.80
C ASP A 609 36.38 -13.01 8.44
N VAL A 610 37.23 -13.10 7.43
CA VAL A 610 36.96 -12.68 6.05
C VAL A 610 37.15 -13.88 5.13
N GLY A 611 36.13 -14.21 4.35
CA GLY A 611 36.21 -15.18 3.27
C GLY A 611 36.55 -14.47 1.96
N GLN A 612 35.71 -14.67 0.96
CA GLN A 612 35.94 -14.12 -0.37
C GLN A 612 35.57 -12.64 -0.46
N VAL A 613 36.39 -11.86 -1.18
CA VAL A 613 36.08 -10.49 -1.60
C VAL A 613 36.04 -10.42 -3.13
N GLN A 614 35.00 -9.81 -3.69
CA GLN A 614 34.81 -9.59 -5.12
C GLN A 614 34.41 -8.15 -5.41
N ILE A 615 34.96 -7.58 -6.48
CA ILE A 615 34.51 -6.32 -7.10
C ILE A 615 34.28 -6.62 -8.58
N VAL A 616 33.11 -6.25 -9.10
CA VAL A 616 32.69 -6.52 -10.47
C VAL A 616 32.06 -5.25 -11.05
N SER A 617 32.37 -4.93 -12.31
CA SER A 617 31.74 -3.80 -13.01
C SER A 617 30.93 -4.24 -14.22
N PHE A 618 29.87 -3.48 -14.49
CA PHE A 618 28.79 -3.75 -15.44
C PHE A 618 28.43 -2.46 -16.19
N GLU A 619 28.09 -2.57 -17.47
CA GLU A 619 27.61 -1.42 -18.25
C GLU A 619 26.20 -0.99 -17.82
N ARG A 620 25.32 -1.98 -17.61
CA ARG A 620 23.92 -1.75 -17.26
C ARG A 620 23.66 -2.07 -15.80
N ARG A 621 22.81 -1.24 -15.20
CA ARG A 621 22.37 -1.41 -13.82
C ARG A 621 21.67 -2.73 -13.56
N GLN A 622 20.79 -3.13 -14.47
CA GLN A 622 19.99 -4.34 -14.37
C GLN A 622 20.88 -5.59 -14.28
N ASP A 623 22.02 -5.58 -14.97
CA ASP A 623 22.98 -6.70 -14.93
C ASP A 623 23.69 -6.78 -13.58
N ALA A 624 24.09 -5.63 -13.02
CA ALA A 624 24.67 -5.58 -11.68
C ALA A 624 23.68 -6.03 -10.59
N LEU A 625 22.41 -5.64 -10.71
CA LEU A 625 21.35 -6.09 -9.80
C LEU A 625 21.05 -7.58 -9.96
N ALA A 626 20.96 -8.07 -11.20
CA ALA A 626 20.77 -9.50 -11.46
C ALA A 626 21.92 -10.32 -10.88
N TYR A 627 23.16 -9.84 -11.01
CA TYR A 627 24.33 -10.45 -10.39
C TYR A 627 24.21 -10.51 -8.86
N LEU A 628 23.88 -9.39 -8.19
CA LEU A 628 23.69 -9.34 -6.74
C LEU A 628 22.56 -10.27 -6.28
N ASN A 629 21.40 -10.21 -6.93
CA ASN A 629 20.21 -11.00 -6.58
C ASN A 629 20.38 -12.50 -6.91
N SER A 630 21.29 -12.86 -7.83
CA SER A 630 21.59 -14.27 -8.14
C SER A 630 22.37 -14.99 -7.04
N HIS A 631 22.97 -14.25 -6.10
CA HIS A 631 23.91 -14.78 -5.11
C HIS A 631 25.12 -15.53 -5.72
N ALA A 632 25.43 -15.33 -7.01
CA ALA A 632 26.48 -16.05 -7.74
C ALA A 632 27.92 -15.68 -7.30
N PHE A 633 28.07 -14.70 -6.41
CA PHE A 633 29.36 -14.13 -6.05
C PHE A 633 30.23 -15.02 -5.14
N ILE A 634 29.81 -16.25 -4.78
CA ILE A 634 30.56 -17.18 -3.88
C ILE A 634 30.50 -18.67 -4.29
N SER A 635 29.98 -19.02 -5.48
CA SER A 635 29.91 -20.44 -5.89
C SER A 635 31.17 -20.97 -6.60
N ALA A 636 32.32 -20.27 -6.52
CA ALA A 636 33.54 -20.61 -7.25
C ALA A 636 34.64 -21.18 -6.34
#